data_AF-A0A973Q109-F1
#
_entry.id   AF-A0A973Q109-F1
#
_cell.length_a   1.000
_cell.length_b   1.000
_cell.length_c   1.000
_cell.angle_alpha   90.00
_cell.angle_beta   90.00
_cell.angle_gamma   90.00
#
_symmetry.space_group_name_H-M   'P 1'
#
loop_
_entity.id
_entity.type
_entity.pdbx_description
1 polymer ?
#
loop_
_entity_poly.entity_id
_entity_poly.type
_entity_poly.pdbx_seq_one_letter_code
_entity_poly.pdbx_strand_id
1 'polypeptide(L)'
;MGRRADGRTRQAVPAGRTAVAYVDAQLTALRALDPAVRRGDEDAVHRMRVATRRARSALRSFRRELDRAATDPLGAELKWLAAELGAERDREVLAERLAARLAELDP
;
A
#
# COMPACT_ATOMS: atom_id res chain seq x y z
N MET A 1 22.10 43.36 -27.37
CA MET A 1 20.90 42.61 -27.79
C MET A 1 21.01 41.18 -27.26
N GLY A 2 20.69 40.96 -25.99
CA GLY A 2 20.93 39.70 -25.28
C GLY A 2 19.68 38.83 -25.24
N ARG A 3 19.76 37.64 -25.83
CA ARG A 3 18.75 36.57 -25.75
C ARG A 3 18.46 36.23 -24.28
N ARG A 4 17.22 36.45 -23.83
CA ARG A 4 16.75 35.95 -22.53
C ARG A 4 16.24 34.52 -22.70
N ALA A 5 16.68 33.67 -21.78
CA ALA A 5 16.46 32.23 -21.76
C ALA A 5 14.98 31.85 -21.59
N ASP A 6 14.56 30.85 -22.35
CA ASP A 6 13.29 30.11 -22.20
C ASP A 6 13.37 29.23 -20.94
N GLY A 7 13.07 29.82 -19.79
CA GLY A 7 12.89 29.13 -18.52
C GLY A 7 11.47 28.62 -18.38
N ARG A 8 11.11 27.53 -19.08
CA ARG A 8 9.89 26.76 -18.77
C ARG A 8 10.02 26.15 -17.38
N THR A 9 9.57 26.89 -16.37
CA THR A 9 9.39 26.39 -15.01
C THR A 9 8.44 25.20 -15.07
N ARG A 10 8.94 23.97 -14.89
CA ARG A 10 8.09 22.80 -14.61
C ARG A 10 7.23 23.19 -13.40
N GLN A 11 5.94 23.41 -13.62
CA GLN A 11 5.02 23.78 -12.56
C GLN A 11 5.01 22.63 -11.55
N ALA A 12 5.53 22.87 -10.34
CA ALA A 12 5.64 21.83 -9.33
C ALA A 12 4.23 21.39 -8.94
N VAL A 13 3.91 20.09 -9.11
CA VAL A 13 2.66 19.53 -8.61
C VAL A 13 2.66 19.67 -7.09
N PRO A 14 1.62 20.27 -6.47
CA PRO A 14 1.57 20.41 -5.01
C PRO A 14 1.68 19.05 -4.33
N ALA A 15 2.51 18.95 -3.29
CA ALA A 15 2.77 17.69 -2.57
C ALA A 15 1.47 17.01 -2.09
N GLY A 16 0.48 17.80 -1.64
CA GLY A 16 -0.85 17.28 -1.26
C GLY A 16 -1.61 16.63 -2.42
N ARG A 17 -1.51 17.15 -3.65
CA ARG A 17 -2.16 16.52 -4.82
C ARG A 17 -1.51 15.18 -5.16
N THR A 18 -0.19 15.10 -5.09
CA THR A 18 0.54 13.84 -5.27
C THR A 18 0.19 12.82 -4.19
N ALA A 19 0.05 13.28 -2.94
CA ALA A 19 -0.35 12.43 -1.82
C ALA A 19 -1.74 11.82 -2.03
N VAL A 20 -2.73 12.65 -2.39
CA VAL A 20 -4.10 12.20 -2.67
C VAL A 20 -4.12 11.19 -3.82
N ALA A 21 -3.45 11.49 -4.93
CA ALA A 21 -3.39 10.57 -6.08
C ALA A 21 -2.75 9.22 -5.72
N TYR A 22 -1.69 9.24 -4.90
CA TYR A 22 -1.03 8.02 -4.48
C TYR A 22 -1.88 7.18 -3.51
N VAL A 23 -2.57 7.83 -2.55
CA VAL A 23 -3.51 7.15 -1.66
C VAL A 23 -4.67 6.54 -2.46
N ASP A 24 -5.25 7.29 -3.39
CA ASP A 24 -6.33 6.81 -4.26
C ASP A 24 -5.91 5.57 -5.08
N ALA A 25 -4.70 5.57 -5.62
CA ALA A 25 -4.16 4.41 -6.32
C ALA A 25 -4.05 3.18 -5.41
N GLN A 26 -3.65 3.34 -4.14
CA GLN A 26 -3.61 2.22 -3.20
C GLN A 26 -5.00 1.75 -2.80
N LEU A 27 -5.98 2.66 -2.59
CA LEU A 27 -7.36 2.30 -2.28
C LEU A 27 -8.03 1.56 -3.45
N THR A 28 -7.75 1.98 -4.68
CA THR A 28 -8.18 1.29 -5.89
C THR A 28 -7.61 -0.12 -5.96
N ALA A 29 -6.31 -0.29 -5.65
CA ALA A 29 -5.69 -1.61 -5.59
C ALA A 29 -6.32 -2.49 -4.50
N LEU A 30 -6.63 -1.94 -3.32
CA LEU A 30 -7.31 -2.68 -2.25
C LEU A 30 -8.69 -3.20 -2.70
N ARG A 31 -9.48 -2.35 -3.36
CA ARG A 31 -10.80 -2.73 -3.89
C ARG A 31 -10.68 -3.81 -4.97
N ALA A 32 -9.69 -3.71 -5.85
CA ALA A 32 -9.46 -4.70 -6.90
C ALA A 32 -9.00 -6.06 -6.33
N LEU A 33 -8.31 -6.06 -5.19
CA LEU A 33 -7.80 -7.28 -4.54
C LEU A 33 -8.83 -7.98 -3.65
N ASP A 34 -9.86 -7.28 -3.16
CA ASP A 34 -10.87 -7.86 -2.24
C ASP A 34 -11.48 -9.18 -2.76
N PRO A 35 -11.94 -9.30 -4.03
CA PRO A 35 -12.48 -10.56 -4.51
C PRO A 35 -11.44 -11.69 -4.55
N ALA A 36 -10.19 -11.39 -4.87
CA ALA A 36 -9.12 -12.38 -4.94
C ALA A 36 -8.73 -12.89 -3.55
N VAL A 37 -8.66 -11.99 -2.56
CA VAL A 37 -8.45 -12.37 -1.16
C VAL A 37 -9.59 -13.23 -0.64
N ARG A 38 -10.85 -12.90 -0.95
CA ARG A 38 -12.02 -13.69 -0.53
C ARG A 38 -12.07 -15.09 -1.14
N ARG A 39 -11.50 -15.27 -2.34
CA ARG A 39 -11.39 -16.58 -2.99
C ARG A 39 -10.17 -17.39 -2.55
N GLY A 40 -9.24 -16.78 -1.82
CA GLY A 40 -7.96 -17.42 -1.48
C GLY A 40 -7.05 -17.56 -2.70
N ASP A 41 -7.14 -16.64 -3.67
CA ASP A 41 -6.25 -16.64 -4.82
C ASP A 41 -4.79 -16.44 -4.37
N GLU A 42 -3.85 -17.13 -5.03
CA GLU A 42 -2.42 -17.09 -4.69
C GLU A 42 -1.87 -15.65 -4.63
N ASP A 43 -1.05 -15.38 -3.60
CA ASP A 43 -0.39 -14.09 -3.33
C ASP A 43 -1.36 -12.89 -3.15
N ALA A 44 -2.69 -13.08 -3.16
CA ALA A 44 -3.65 -12.00 -3.05
C ALA A 44 -3.57 -11.28 -1.69
N VAL A 45 -3.44 -12.03 -0.60
CA VAL A 45 -3.29 -11.48 0.76
C VAL A 45 -2.00 -10.65 0.86
N HIS A 46 -0.88 -11.17 0.36
CA HIS A 46 0.38 -10.44 0.34
C HIS A 46 0.28 -9.12 -0.43
N ARG A 47 -0.28 -9.13 -1.65
CA ARG A 47 -0.49 -7.91 -2.45
C ARG A 47 -1.40 -6.91 -1.74
N MET A 48 -2.47 -7.37 -1.10
CA MET A 48 -3.38 -6.50 -0.35
C MET A 48 -2.66 -5.88 0.86
N ARG A 49 -1.82 -6.64 1.57
CA ARG A 49 -0.95 -6.10 2.64
C ARG A 49 -0.01 -5.01 2.14
N VAL A 50 0.59 -5.20 0.97
CA VAL A 50 1.48 -4.21 0.37
C VAL A 50 0.73 -2.91 0.09
N ALA A 51 -0.45 -2.97 -0.54
CA ALA A 51 -1.28 -1.81 -0.81
C ALA A 51 -1.71 -1.09 0.49
N THR A 52 -2.17 -1.84 1.50
CA THR A 52 -2.55 -1.29 2.82
C THR A 52 -1.38 -0.57 3.48
N ARG A 53 -0.19 -1.20 3.49
CA ARG A 53 1.03 -0.58 4.07
C ARG A 53 1.41 0.69 3.33
N ARG A 54 1.36 0.69 2.00
CA ARG A 54 1.67 1.86 1.16
C ARG A 54 0.69 3.02 1.42
N ALA A 55 -0.61 2.75 1.52
CA ALA A 55 -1.61 3.75 1.85
C ALA A 55 -1.33 4.39 3.23
N ARG A 56 -1.09 3.57 4.26
CA ARG A 56 -0.75 4.05 5.61
C ARG A 56 0.52 4.91 5.62
N SER A 57 1.55 4.45 4.91
CA SER A 57 2.81 5.19 4.82
C SER A 57 2.59 6.55 4.17
N ALA A 58 1.77 6.63 3.11
CA ALA A 58 1.47 7.87 2.44
C ALA A 58 0.75 8.86 3.36
N LEU A 59 -0.31 8.42 4.07
CA LEU A 59 -1.03 9.26 5.03
C LEU A 59 -0.09 9.81 6.12
N ARG A 60 0.85 8.98 6.59
CA ARG A 60 1.84 9.40 7.60
C ARG A 60 2.87 10.38 7.04
N SER A 61 3.38 10.13 5.84
CA SER A 61 4.42 10.94 5.20
C SER A 61 3.91 12.33 4.82
N PHE A 62 2.65 12.44 4.38
CA PHE A 62 2.02 13.69 3.95
C PHE A 62 1.10 14.31 5.00
N ARG A 63 1.35 14.00 6.29
CA ARG A 63 0.51 14.43 7.41
C ARG A 63 0.41 15.95 7.60
N ARG A 64 1.32 16.74 7.00
CA ARG A 64 1.34 18.21 7.12
C ARG A 64 0.53 18.85 5.99
N GLU A 65 0.37 18.14 4.89
CA GLU A 65 -0.27 18.56 3.66
C GLU A 65 -1.73 18.07 3.56
N LEU A 66 -2.12 17.09 4.38
CA LEU A 66 -3.45 16.48 4.41
C LEU A 66 -4.22 16.89 5.67
N ASP A 67 -5.55 16.99 5.54
CA ASP A 67 -6.44 17.21 6.69
C ASP A 67 -6.49 15.96 7.58
N ARG A 68 -6.00 16.11 8.81
CA ARG A 68 -5.90 15.02 9.78
C ARG A 68 -7.25 14.56 10.29
N ALA A 69 -8.24 15.45 10.40
CA ALA A 69 -9.59 15.06 10.77
C ALA A 69 -10.21 14.11 9.73
N ALA A 70 -9.86 14.29 8.46
CA ALA A 70 -10.28 13.41 7.37
C ALA A 70 -9.44 12.12 7.30
N THR A 71 -8.12 12.19 7.53
CA THR A 71 -7.23 11.03 7.29
C THR A 71 -7.00 10.13 8.49
N ASP A 72 -7.14 10.63 9.72
CA ASP A 72 -6.89 9.83 10.94
C ASP A 72 -7.87 8.64 11.06
N PRO A 73 -9.19 8.79 10.79
CA PRO A 73 -10.11 7.64 10.73
C PRO A 73 -9.69 6.61 9.69
N LEU A 74 -9.32 7.04 8.48
CA LEU A 74 -8.84 6.14 7.42
C LEU A 74 -7.54 5.42 7.85
N GLY A 75 -6.63 6.12 8.52
CA GLY A 75 -5.42 5.54 9.08
C GLY A 75 -5.69 4.45 10.12
N ALA A 76 -6.75 4.59 10.92
CA ALA A 76 -7.20 3.59 11.88
C ALA A 76 -7.79 2.35 11.18
N GLU A 77 -8.66 2.54 10.18
CA GLU A 77 -9.22 1.43 9.40
C GLU A 77 -8.14 0.64 8.66
N LEU A 78 -7.18 1.33 8.03
CA LEU A 78 -6.05 0.68 7.39
C LEU A 78 -5.15 -0.05 8.40
N LYS A 79 -5.05 0.45 9.65
CA LYS A 79 -4.32 -0.24 10.72
C LYS A 79 -5.02 -1.53 11.11
N TRP A 80 -6.33 -1.49 11.29
CA TRP A 80 -7.14 -2.68 11.55
C TRP A 80 -7.00 -3.71 10.41
N LEU A 81 -7.21 -3.29 9.16
CA LEU A 81 -7.05 -4.16 7.99
C LEU A 81 -5.66 -4.80 7.90
N ALA A 82 -4.60 -4.04 8.22
CA ALA A 82 -3.24 -4.57 8.22
C ALA A 82 -3.02 -5.67 9.30
N ALA A 83 -3.74 -5.60 10.42
CA ALA A 83 -3.70 -6.61 11.46
C ALA A 83 -4.42 -7.90 11.01
N GLU A 84 -5.63 -7.77 10.48
CA GLU A 84 -6.42 -8.91 9.95
C GLU A 84 -5.66 -9.66 8.85
N LEU A 85 -5.14 -8.93 7.85
CA LEU A 85 -4.35 -9.53 6.78
C LEU A 85 -3.03 -10.15 7.30
N GLY A 86 -2.54 -9.71 8.46
CA GLY A 86 -1.30 -10.22 9.06
C GLY A 86 -1.46 -11.63 9.57
N ALA A 87 -2.54 -11.87 10.30
CA ALA A 87 -2.86 -13.19 10.81
C ALA A 87 -3.01 -14.23 9.69
N GLU A 88 -3.49 -13.84 8.51
CA GLU A 88 -3.61 -14.75 7.36
C GLU A 88 -2.27 -14.97 6.66
N ARG A 89 -1.51 -13.90 6.36
CA ARG A 89 -0.20 -14.06 5.72
C ARG A 89 0.78 -14.86 6.58
N ASP A 90 0.68 -14.77 7.91
CA ASP A 90 1.52 -15.57 8.80
C ASP A 90 1.26 -17.07 8.62
N ARG A 91 0.02 -17.49 8.36
CA ARG A 91 -0.32 -18.89 8.06
C ARG A 91 0.29 -19.34 6.74
N GLU A 92 0.15 -18.54 5.68
CA GLU A 92 0.72 -18.83 4.37
C GLU A 92 2.26 -18.96 4.45
N VAL A 93 2.93 -18.01 5.13
CA VAL A 93 4.39 -18.03 5.30
C VAL A 93 4.84 -19.25 6.11
N LEU A 94 4.10 -19.64 7.15
CA LEU A 94 4.41 -20.83 7.94
C LEU A 94 4.26 -22.10 7.10
N ALA A 95 3.20 -22.21 6.29
CA ALA A 95 2.98 -23.34 5.40
C ALA A 95 4.09 -23.44 4.33
N GLU A 96 4.44 -22.32 3.67
CA GLU A 96 5.54 -22.23 2.71
C GLU A 96 6.87 -22.68 3.35
N ARG A 97 7.17 -22.19 4.55
CA ARG A 97 8.40 -22.57 5.27
C ARG A 97 8.43 -24.04 5.64
N LEU A 98 7.32 -24.59 6.14
CA LEU A 98 7.25 -25.99 6.52
C LEU A 98 7.42 -26.90 5.31
N ALA A 99 6.74 -26.59 4.19
CA ALA A 99 6.88 -27.32 2.95
C ALA A 99 8.32 -27.31 2.43
N ALA A 100 8.99 -26.15 2.46
CA ALA A 100 10.40 -26.04 2.10
C ALA A 100 11.30 -26.90 2.98
N ARG A 101 11.06 -26.94 4.30
CA ARG A 101 11.83 -27.79 5.23
C ARG A 101 11.58 -29.28 5.05
N LEU A 102 10.35 -29.68 4.74
CA LEU A 102 10.05 -31.09 4.44
C LEU A 102 10.74 -31.55 3.16
N ALA A 103 10.83 -30.69 2.15
CA ALA A 103 11.55 -31.00 0.91
C ALA A 103 13.07 -31.16 1.09
N GLU A 104 13.64 -30.65 2.18
CA GLU A 104 15.06 -30.82 2.55
C GLU A 104 15.32 -32.18 3.23
N LEU A 105 14.29 -32.91 3.65
CA LEU A 105 14.41 -34.23 4.26
C LEU A 105 14.31 -35.29 3.16
N ASP A 106 15.37 -36.07 2.95
CA ASP A 106 15.34 -37.26 2.09
C ASP A 106 14.36 -38.31 2.70
N PRO A 107 13.69 -39.15 1.90
CA PRO A 107 12.62 -40.06 2.36
C PRO A 107 12.97 -40.99 3.51
#